data_AF-A0A9E4HA19-F1
#
_entry.id   AF-A0A9E4HA19-F1
#
_cell.length_a   1.000
_cell.length_b   1.000
_cell.length_c   1.000
_cell.angle_alpha   90.00
_cell.angle_beta   90.00
_cell.angle_gamma   90.00
#
_symmetry.space_group_name_H-M   'P 1'
#
loop_
_entity.id
_entity.type
_entity.pdbx_description
1 polymer ?
#
loop_
_entity_poly.entity_id
_entity_poly.type
_entity_poly.pdbx_seq_one_letter_code
_entity_poly.pdbx_strand_id
1 'polypeptide(L)'
;MIEKKGRHPVEVIAEVQSMELDLNHDGSYKLLLKDGATLRADFTASQWGSLEGMHNHGRYDIKIVGQGDYADGRLNRIVSIDLTKTHRVVPPEDPEEPTLLHRLAEIRKKYPPDDWDDIPTDLAKNMHHYLYGRPKVDE
;
A
#
# COMPACT_ATOMS: atom_id res chain seq x y z
N MET A 1 17.73 30.07 -18.74
CA MET A 1 17.41 28.81 -18.04
C MET A 1 18.62 28.45 -17.21
N ILE A 2 18.49 28.36 -15.89
CA ILE A 2 19.61 27.98 -15.02
C ILE A 2 19.65 26.44 -15.01
N GLU A 3 20.68 25.84 -15.60
CA GLU A 3 20.89 24.40 -15.55
C GLU A 3 21.17 23.98 -14.10
N LYS A 4 20.27 23.19 -13.51
CA LYS A 4 20.51 22.56 -12.22
C LYS A 4 21.56 21.46 -12.40
N LYS A 5 22.73 21.66 -11.80
CA LYS A 5 23.80 20.67 -11.71
C LYS A 5 24.14 20.43 -10.23
N GLY A 6 24.31 19.16 -9.84
CA GLY A 6 24.62 18.77 -8.46
C GLY A 6 23.39 18.53 -7.58
N ARG A 7 23.56 18.61 -6.24
CA ARG A 7 22.49 18.33 -5.28
C ARG A 7 21.51 19.50 -5.16
N HIS A 8 20.24 19.25 -5.45
CA HIS A 8 19.16 20.22 -5.31
C HIS A 8 17.94 19.58 -4.63
N PRO A 9 17.11 20.36 -3.92
CA PRO A 9 15.84 19.87 -3.38
C PRO A 9 14.97 19.27 -4.49
N VAL A 10 14.32 18.17 -4.16
CA VAL A 10 13.39 17.46 -5.05
C VAL A 10 12.15 17.03 -4.29
N GLU A 11 11.01 17.17 -4.97
CA GLU A 11 9.74 16.58 -4.56
C GLU A 11 9.21 15.77 -5.74
N VAL A 12 8.96 14.48 -5.52
CA VAL A 12 8.37 13.58 -6.51
C VAL A 12 7.08 13.02 -5.93
N ILE A 13 6.00 13.12 -6.70
CA ILE A 13 4.71 12.48 -6.41
C ILE A 13 4.37 11.62 -7.62
N ALA A 14 4.26 10.30 -7.44
CA ALA A 14 3.97 9.39 -8.54
C ALA A 14 3.34 8.08 -8.05
N GLU A 15 2.55 7.46 -8.92
CA GLU A 15 2.03 6.09 -8.72
C GLU A 15 3.14 5.08 -9.02
N VAL A 16 3.42 4.18 -8.07
CA VAL A 16 4.45 3.16 -8.23
C VAL A 16 3.86 1.92 -8.91
N GLN A 17 4.47 1.50 -10.02
CA GLN A 17 4.11 0.30 -10.76
C GLN A 17 4.89 -0.94 -10.27
N SER A 18 6.21 -0.81 -10.09
CA SER A 18 7.04 -1.90 -9.55
C SER A 18 8.27 -1.36 -8.84
N MET A 19 8.88 -2.22 -8.04
CA MET A 19 10.03 -1.92 -7.21
C MET A 19 11.15 -2.93 -7.46
N GLU A 20 12.37 -2.46 -7.65
CA GLU A 20 13.54 -3.32 -7.85
C GLU A 20 14.75 -2.79 -7.05
N LEU A 21 15.49 -3.71 -6.45
CA LEU A 21 16.80 -3.41 -5.87
C LEU A 21 17.86 -3.45 -6.99
N ASP A 22 18.54 -2.33 -7.24
CA ASP A 22 19.62 -2.30 -8.23
C ASP A 22 20.93 -2.80 -7.62
N LEU A 23 21.16 -4.11 -7.76
CA LEU A 23 22.37 -4.77 -7.27
C LEU A 23 23.65 -4.30 -8.00
N ASN A 24 23.53 -3.66 -9.17
CA ASN A 24 24.69 -3.21 -9.95
C ASN A 24 25.30 -1.90 -9.43
N HIS A 25 24.64 -1.23 -8.48
CA HIS A 25 25.10 0.05 -7.99
C HIS A 25 24.72 0.27 -6.53
N ASP A 26 25.70 0.09 -5.64
CA ASP A 26 25.75 0.56 -4.25
C ASP A 26 24.50 0.30 -3.37
N GLY A 27 23.58 -0.60 -3.78
CA GLY A 27 22.30 -0.82 -3.11
C GLY A 27 21.27 0.28 -3.35
N SER A 28 21.37 1.02 -4.46
CA SER A 28 20.32 1.97 -4.85
C SER A 28 19.06 1.24 -5.30
N TYR A 29 17.90 1.84 -5.09
CA TYR A 29 16.63 1.23 -5.45
C TYR A 29 16.01 1.93 -6.66
N LYS A 30 15.31 1.16 -7.47
CA LYS A 30 14.57 1.63 -8.64
C LYS A 30 13.07 1.47 -8.40
N LEU A 31 12.35 2.54 -8.68
CA LEU A 31 10.90 2.52 -8.78
C LEU A 31 10.55 2.68 -10.27
N LEU A 32 9.79 1.74 -10.81
CA LEU A 32 9.10 1.95 -12.08
C LEU A 32 7.80 2.67 -11.77
N LEU A 33 7.60 3.84 -12.39
CA LEU A 33 6.39 4.64 -12.25
C LEU A 33 5.38 4.22 -13.31
N LYS A 34 4.10 4.50 -13.07
CA LYS A 34 3.00 4.15 -14.00
C LYS A 34 3.11 4.77 -15.39
N ASP A 35 3.78 5.92 -15.52
CA ASP A 35 4.05 6.56 -16.81
C ASP A 35 5.22 5.91 -17.58
N GLY A 36 5.82 4.85 -17.02
CA GLY A 36 6.97 4.14 -17.57
C GLY A 36 8.32 4.75 -17.20
N ALA A 37 8.35 5.88 -16.47
CA ALA A 37 9.60 6.48 -16.01
C ALA A 37 10.23 5.63 -14.91
N THR A 38 11.57 5.56 -14.90
CA THR A 38 12.33 4.92 -13.82
C THR A 38 12.87 6.00 -12.89
N LEU A 39 12.47 5.94 -11.62
CA LEU A 39 13.01 6.78 -10.57
C LEU A 39 14.03 6.00 -9.76
N ARG A 40 15.23 6.56 -9.62
CA ARG A 40 16.29 5.98 -8.82
C ARG A 40 16.45 6.73 -7.51
N ALA A 41 16.49 6.00 -6.40
CA ALA A 41 16.57 6.60 -5.08
C ALA A 41 17.37 5.72 -4.10
N ASP A 42 18.18 6.37 -3.27
CA ASP A 42 18.97 5.73 -2.23
C ASP A 42 18.13 5.66 -0.93
N PHE A 43 17.18 4.72 -0.87
CA PHE A 43 16.39 4.48 0.34
C PHE A 43 17.24 3.84 1.44
N THR A 44 16.89 4.11 2.69
CA THR A 44 17.36 3.26 3.81
C THR A 44 16.63 1.91 3.79
N ALA A 45 17.22 0.87 4.40
CA ALA A 45 16.59 -0.44 4.50
C ALA A 45 15.20 -0.40 5.19
N SER A 46 15.04 0.46 6.19
CA SER A 46 13.75 0.67 6.89
C SER A 46 12.69 1.30 5.98
N GLN A 47 13.07 2.34 5.21
CA GLN A 47 12.17 2.96 4.23
C GLN A 47 11.78 1.96 3.15
N TRP A 48 12.73 1.17 2.66
CA TRP A 48 12.46 0.16 1.63
C TRP A 48 11.50 -0.92 2.11
N GLY A 49 11.74 -1.52 3.28
CA GLY A 49 10.87 -2.58 3.82
C GLY A 49 9.43 -2.09 4.03
N SER A 50 9.25 -0.82 4.39
CA SER A 50 7.91 -0.21 4.51
C SER A 50 7.21 -0.11 3.15
N LEU A 51 7.94 0.29 2.09
CA LEU A 51 7.40 0.41 0.74
C LEU A 51 7.08 -0.96 0.12
N GLU A 52 7.95 -1.95 0.31
CA GLU A 52 7.75 -3.31 -0.18
C GLU A 52 6.49 -3.95 0.42
N GLY A 53 6.27 -3.77 1.72
CA GLY A 53 5.04 -4.20 2.39
C GLY A 53 3.80 -3.60 1.74
N MET A 54 3.83 -2.31 1.37
CA MET A 54 2.68 -1.65 0.74
C MET A 54 2.45 -2.11 -0.70
N HIS A 55 3.53 -2.30 -1.48
CA HIS A 55 3.43 -2.76 -2.86
C HIS A 55 2.73 -4.12 -2.98
N ASN A 56 2.98 -5.02 -2.03
CA ASN A 56 2.32 -6.33 -2.00
C ASN A 56 0.81 -6.28 -1.70
N HIS A 57 0.29 -5.14 -1.22
CA HIS A 57 -1.11 -5.01 -0.77
C HIS A 57 -1.97 -4.06 -1.62
N GLY A 58 -1.42 -3.49 -2.70
CA GLY A 58 -2.17 -2.74 -3.71
C GLY A 58 -1.39 -1.62 -4.39
N ARG A 59 -2.14 -0.79 -5.14
CA ARG A 59 -1.60 0.42 -5.79
C ARG A 59 -1.44 1.54 -4.78
N TYR A 60 -0.38 2.32 -4.90
CA TYR A 60 -0.12 3.47 -4.04
C TYR A 60 0.66 4.55 -4.78
N ASP A 61 0.35 5.80 -4.42
CA ASP A 61 1.16 6.96 -4.73
C ASP A 61 2.24 7.11 -3.67
N ILE A 62 3.46 7.40 -4.13
CA ILE A 62 4.56 7.77 -3.26
C ILE A 62 4.84 9.26 -3.41
N LYS A 63 5.00 9.94 -2.28
CA LYS A 63 5.57 11.28 -2.18
C LYS A 63 6.95 11.16 -1.54
N ILE A 64 7.97 11.53 -2.30
CA ILE A 64 9.37 11.58 -1.86
C ILE A 64 9.80 13.03 -1.81
N VAL A 65 10.30 13.47 -0.66
CA VAL A 65 10.95 14.78 -0.50
C VAL A 65 12.37 14.56 0.00
N GLY A 66 13.33 15.25 -0.63
CA GLY A 66 14.71 15.18 -0.22
C GLY A 66 15.66 15.89 -1.17
N GLN A 67 16.84 15.31 -1.39
CA GLN A 67 17.87 15.84 -2.28
C GLN A 67 18.05 14.96 -3.50
N GLY A 68 17.93 15.57 -4.68
CA GLY A 68 18.20 14.96 -5.97
C GLY A 68 19.56 15.39 -6.51
N ASP A 69 20.30 14.45 -7.08
CA ASP A 69 21.42 14.74 -7.97
C ASP A 69 20.88 14.98 -9.38
N TYR A 70 21.19 16.15 -9.92
CA TYR A 70 20.78 16.56 -11.27
C TYR A 70 21.97 16.57 -12.22
N ALA A 71 21.78 15.95 -13.38
CA ALA A 71 22.70 16.00 -14.51
C ALA A 71 21.95 16.63 -15.71
N ASP A 72 22.51 17.69 -16.27
CA ASP A 72 21.95 18.42 -17.42
C ASP A 72 20.47 18.82 -17.23
N GLY A 73 20.14 19.28 -16.01
CA GLY A 73 18.79 19.70 -15.63
C GLY A 73 17.79 18.56 -15.42
N ARG A 74 18.18 17.30 -15.62
CA ARG A 74 17.36 16.12 -15.34
C ARG A 74 17.73 15.49 -14.00
N LEU A 75 16.72 15.07 -13.25
CA LEU A 75 16.93 14.30 -12.03
C LEU A 75 17.52 12.94 -12.42
N ASN A 76 18.77 12.70 -11.99
CA ASN A 76 19.47 11.44 -12.21
C ASN A 76 19.15 10.45 -11.09
N ARG A 77 19.21 10.91 -9.84
CA ARG A 77 18.98 10.08 -8.65
C ARG A 77 18.57 10.89 -7.43
N ILE A 78 17.69 10.37 -6.60
CA ILE A 78 17.44 10.91 -5.25
C ILE A 78 18.49 10.34 -4.31
N VAL A 79 19.39 11.19 -3.81
CA VAL A 79 20.55 10.80 -2.99
C VAL A 79 20.29 10.90 -1.49
N SER A 80 19.21 11.55 -1.08
CA SER A 80 18.77 11.62 0.30
C SER A 80 17.27 11.83 0.36
N ILE A 81 16.61 11.16 1.30
CA ILE A 81 15.18 11.19 1.48
C ILE A 81 14.88 11.63 2.90
N ASP A 82 14.37 12.85 3.02
CA ASP A 82 13.97 13.45 4.30
C ASP A 82 12.56 12.98 4.71
N LEU A 83 11.70 12.76 3.71
CA LEU A 83 10.32 12.32 3.92
C LEU A 83 9.87 11.37 2.81
N THR A 84 9.31 10.24 3.22
CA THR A 84 8.52 9.36 2.37
C THR A 84 7.11 9.30 2.92
N LYS A 85 6.12 9.70 2.13
CA LYS A 85 4.70 9.45 2.41
C LYS A 85 4.14 8.56 1.32
N THR A 86 3.24 7.68 1.72
CA THR A 86 2.53 6.80 0.80
C THR A 86 1.03 6.99 0.99
N HIS A 87 0.32 7.06 -0.13
CA HIS A 87 -1.13 7.11 -0.14
C HIS A 87 -1.62 5.93 -0.97
N ARG A 88 -2.45 5.08 -0.37
CA ARG A 88 -3.08 3.98 -1.12
C ARG A 88 -3.98 4.60 -2.19
N VAL A 89 -3.78 4.21 -3.44
CA VAL A 89 -4.70 4.56 -4.52
C VAL A 89 -5.91 3.68 -4.34
N VAL A 90 -6.95 4.23 -3.70
CA VAL A 90 -8.26 3.57 -3.62
C VAL A 90 -8.87 3.70 -5.01
N PRO A 91 -9.14 2.60 -5.72
CA PRO A 91 -9.91 2.70 -6.96
C PRO A 91 -11.23 3.41 -6.66
N PRO A 92 -11.81 4.17 -7.61
CA PRO A 92 -13.13 4.74 -7.42
C PRO A 92 -14.08 3.61 -6.98
N GLU A 93 -14.89 3.89 -5.95
CA GLU A 93 -15.90 2.97 -5.46
C GLU A 93 -16.78 2.57 -6.66
N ASP A 94 -16.80 1.28 -6.98
CA ASP A 94 -17.67 0.77 -8.04
C ASP A 94 -19.11 0.89 -7.53
N PRO A 95 -19.95 1.76 -8.12
CA PRO A 95 -21.31 1.94 -7.65
C PRO A 95 -22.17 0.67 -7.83
N GLU A 96 -21.72 -0.28 -8.65
CA GLU A 96 -22.36 -1.58 -8.84
C GLU A 96 -21.84 -2.64 -7.85
N GLU A 97 -20.76 -2.39 -7.13
CA GLU A 97 -20.24 -3.35 -6.16
C GLU A 97 -21.21 -3.48 -4.97
N PRO A 98 -21.69 -4.69 -4.64
CA PRO A 98 -22.65 -4.86 -3.58
C PRO A 98 -22.03 -4.49 -2.23
N THR A 99 -22.70 -3.58 -1.53
CA THR A 99 -22.32 -3.16 -0.17
C THR A 99 -22.26 -4.35 0.77
N LEU A 100 -21.55 -4.20 1.90
CA LEU A 100 -21.48 -5.24 2.93
C LEU A 100 -22.88 -5.73 3.35
N LEU A 101 -23.83 -4.81 3.52
CA LEU A 101 -25.21 -5.15 3.87
C LEU A 101 -25.91 -5.96 2.76
N HIS A 102 -25.66 -5.62 1.50
CA HIS A 102 -26.20 -6.37 0.37
C HIS A 102 -25.63 -7.79 0.33
N ARG A 103 -24.32 -7.95 0.56
CA ARG A 103 -23.68 -9.26 0.65
C ARG A 103 -24.23 -10.09 1.81
N LEU A 104 -24.44 -9.48 2.98
CA LEU A 104 -25.06 -10.15 4.13
C LEU A 104 -26.49 -10.60 3.81
N ALA A 105 -27.27 -9.78 3.11
CA ALA A 105 -28.63 -10.16 2.67
C ALA A 105 -28.61 -11.33 1.68
N GLU A 106 -27.63 -11.38 0.77
CA GLU A 106 -27.46 -12.51 -0.16
C GLU A 106 -27.04 -13.79 0.56
N ILE A 107 -26.16 -13.71 1.56
CA ILE A 107 -25.86 -14.86 2.42
C ILE A 107 -27.13 -15.31 3.14
N ARG A 108 -27.95 -14.38 3.64
CA ARG A 108 -29.24 -14.69 4.28
C ARG A 108 -30.17 -15.51 3.42
N LYS A 109 -30.24 -15.23 2.12
CA LYS A 109 -31.09 -15.97 1.18
C LYS A 109 -30.61 -17.40 0.90
N LYS A 110 -29.33 -17.70 1.12
CA LYS A 110 -28.73 -19.01 0.79
C LYS A 110 -28.99 -20.09 1.83
N TYR A 111 -29.33 -19.71 3.06
CA TYR A 111 -29.55 -20.64 4.16
C TYR A 111 -31.02 -20.59 4.63
N PRO A 112 -31.63 -21.75 4.96
CA PRO A 112 -32.95 -21.83 5.59
C PRO A 112 -33.09 -20.88 6.79
N PRO A 113 -34.30 -20.35 7.07
CA PRO A 113 -34.55 -19.49 8.23
C PRO A 113 -34.05 -20.09 9.55
N ASP A 114 -34.26 -21.39 9.74
CA ASP A 114 -33.92 -22.10 10.98
C ASP A 114 -32.40 -22.12 11.26
N ASP A 115 -31.55 -22.09 10.22
CA ASP A 115 -30.08 -22.04 10.37
C ASP A 115 -29.59 -20.69 10.92
N TRP A 116 -30.42 -19.63 10.83
CA TRP A 116 -30.08 -18.31 11.37
C TRP A 116 -30.24 -18.22 12.88
N ASP A 117 -31.08 -19.08 13.48
CA ASP A 117 -31.30 -19.11 14.92
C ASP A 117 -30.07 -19.65 15.68
N ASP A 118 -29.22 -20.42 14.99
CA ASP A 118 -27.96 -20.94 15.54
C ASP A 118 -26.81 -19.93 15.52
N ILE A 119 -27.01 -18.73 14.94
CA ILE A 119 -25.97 -17.70 14.91
C ILE A 119 -25.79 -17.07 16.29
N PRO A 120 -24.56 -17.04 16.81
CA PRO A 120 -24.26 -16.36 18.07
C PRO A 120 -24.64 -14.88 18.06
N THR A 121 -25.44 -14.46 19.04
CA THR A 121 -25.83 -13.06 19.24
C THR A 121 -24.83 -12.26 20.07
N ASP A 122 -23.74 -12.89 20.50
CA ASP A 122 -22.74 -12.35 21.42
C ASP A 122 -21.68 -11.48 20.73
N LEU A 123 -21.92 -11.07 19.48
CA LEU A 123 -21.01 -10.25 18.66
C LEU A 123 -19.59 -10.83 18.60
N ALA A 124 -19.49 -12.15 18.47
CA ALA A 124 -18.24 -12.91 18.39
C ALA A 124 -17.41 -12.92 19.69
N LYS A 125 -17.99 -12.56 20.84
CA LYS A 125 -17.35 -12.66 22.16
C LYS A 125 -16.81 -14.07 22.43
N ASN A 126 -17.55 -15.10 22.01
CA ASN A 126 -17.15 -16.50 22.14
C ASN A 126 -16.65 -17.12 20.82
N MET A 127 -16.07 -16.35 19.90
CA MET A 127 -15.56 -16.86 18.62
C MET A 127 -14.69 -18.12 18.77
N HIS A 128 -13.80 -18.15 19.77
CA HIS A 128 -12.94 -19.33 19.99
C HIS A 128 -13.69 -20.56 20.48
N HIS A 129 -14.82 -20.39 21.17
CA HIS A 129 -15.71 -21.49 21.51
C HIS A 129 -16.33 -22.07 20.24
N TYR A 130 -16.89 -21.24 19.37
CA TYR A 130 -17.54 -21.69 18.14
C TYR A 130 -16.58 -22.33 17.14
N LEU A 131 -15.37 -21.78 16.98
CA LEU A 131 -14.39 -22.27 16.02
C LEU A 131 -13.55 -23.44 16.55
N TYR A 132 -13.27 -23.49 17.85
CA TYR A 132 -12.27 -24.41 18.41
C TYR A 132 -12.74 -25.17 19.67
N GLY A 133 -14.00 -25.02 20.09
CA GLY A 133 -14.56 -25.73 21.25
C GLY A 133 -14.03 -25.27 22.61
N ARG A 134 -13.41 -24.08 22.71
CA ARG A 134 -12.93 -23.54 24.00
C ARG A 134 -14.10 -23.22 24.95
N PRO A 135 -13.91 -23.19 26.28
CA PRO A 135 -14.95 -22.74 27.20
C PRO A 135 -15.46 -21.32 26.86
N LYS A 136 -16.76 -21.08 27.04
CA LYS A 136 -17.34 -19.73 26.88
C LYS A 136 -16.85 -18.79 27.99
N VAL A 137 -16.75 -17.51 27.66
CA VAL A 137 -16.56 -16.40 28.60
C VAL A 137 -17.95 -15.89 28.96
N ASP A 138 -18.29 -15.90 30.25
CA ASP A 138 -19.63 -15.57 30.77
C ASP A 138 -20.19 -14.25 30.21
N GLU A 139 -21.53 -14.20 30.04
CA GLU A 139 -22.30 -13.09 29.43
C GLU A 139 -22.13 -11.74 30.15
#